data_AF-A0A2N0NH33-F1
#
_entry.id   AF-A0A2N0NH33-F1
#
_cell.length_a   1.000
_cell.length_b   1.000
_cell.length_c   1.000
_cell.angle_alpha   90.00
_cell.angle_beta   90.00
_cell.angle_gamma   90.00
#
_symmetry.space_group_name_H-M   'P 1'
#
loop_
_entity.id
_entity.type
_entity.pdbx_description
1 polymer ?
#
loop_
_entity_poly.entity_id
_entity_poly.type
_entity_poly.pdbx_seq_one_letter_code
_entity_poly.pdbx_strand_id
1 'polypeptide(L)'
;ETIIVLEPLKRATKNLSGSKYPTIADVRFYFNEIWDHLKYCMESDQYLLADSINQKIEEYWTILDDATMIATILDPRNKITLFELGESTTKAINTLKERFSFYYSKVPQSRTSIPKENNNVSGREYFYQLKKRRLGETTETAQASTRLQTILISQK
;
A
#
# COMPACT_ATOMS: atom_id res chain seq x y z
N GLU A 1 8.19 -10.05 -39.81
CA GLU A 1 7.40 -10.89 -38.88
C GLU A 1 7.43 -10.27 -37.50
N THR A 2 6.29 -10.20 -36.81
CA THR A 2 6.22 -9.69 -35.43
C THR A 2 6.28 -10.88 -34.49
N ILE A 3 7.28 -10.92 -33.60
CA ILE A 3 7.40 -11.96 -32.57
C ILE A 3 6.27 -11.73 -31.56
N ILE A 4 5.18 -12.49 -31.69
CA ILE A 4 3.96 -12.39 -30.88
C ILE A 4 4.28 -12.50 -29.38
N VAL A 5 5.20 -13.40 -29.02
CA VAL A 5 5.67 -13.58 -27.63
C VAL A 5 6.20 -12.27 -27.01
N LEU A 6 6.84 -11.40 -27.78
CA LEU A 6 7.51 -10.20 -27.26
C LEU A 6 6.61 -8.96 -27.21
N GLU A 7 5.44 -8.98 -27.83
CA GLU A 7 4.58 -7.79 -27.93
C GLU A 7 4.09 -7.30 -26.55
N PRO A 8 3.64 -8.15 -25.61
CA PRO A 8 3.27 -7.70 -24.27
C PRO A 8 4.45 -7.14 -23.47
N LEU A 9 5.64 -7.74 -23.58
CA LEU A 9 6.85 -7.24 -22.91
C LEU A 9 7.20 -5.83 -23.40
N LYS A 10 7.12 -5.61 -24.72
CA LYS A 10 7.34 -4.29 -25.33
C LYS A 10 6.34 -3.26 -24.82
N ARG A 11 5.06 -3.62 -24.75
CA ARG A 11 4.00 -2.72 -24.26
C ARG A 11 4.17 -2.39 -22.78
N ALA A 12 4.43 -3.39 -21.95
CA ALA A 12 4.70 -3.22 -20.53
C ALA A 12 5.90 -2.29 -20.30
N THR A 13 7.01 -2.52 -21.01
CA THR A 13 8.20 -1.68 -20.94
C THR A 13 7.90 -0.24 -21.31
N LYS A 14 7.19 -0.01 -22.42
CA LYS A 14 6.79 1.34 -22.86
C LYS A 14 5.90 2.04 -21.82
N ASN A 15 4.92 1.34 -21.27
CA ASN A 15 3.99 1.92 -20.30
C ASN A 15 4.68 2.24 -18.98
N LEU A 16 5.51 1.34 -18.47
CA LEU A 16 6.23 1.52 -17.21
C LEU A 16 7.28 2.63 -17.33
N SER A 17 8.08 2.63 -18.41
CA SER A 17 9.11 3.66 -18.64
C SER A 17 8.53 5.02 -19.01
N GLY A 18 7.35 5.06 -19.63
CA GLY A 18 6.64 6.29 -19.98
C GLY A 18 5.81 6.89 -18.83
N SER A 19 5.60 6.14 -17.75
CA SER A 19 4.82 6.62 -16.60
C SER A 19 5.64 7.58 -15.76
N LYS A 20 5.02 8.70 -15.35
CA LYS A 20 5.62 9.64 -14.39
C LYS A 20 5.68 9.05 -12.98
N TYR A 21 4.76 8.13 -12.66
CA TYR A 21 4.62 7.53 -11.34
C TYR A 21 4.16 6.06 -11.48
N PRO A 22 5.00 5.16 -12.02
CA PRO A 22 4.66 3.75 -12.04
C PRO A 22 4.54 3.25 -10.60
N THR A 23 3.43 2.59 -10.26
CA THR A 23 3.30 1.94 -8.96
C THR A 23 3.81 0.51 -9.05
N ILE A 24 4.27 -0.02 -7.93
CA ILE A 24 4.68 -1.42 -7.86
C ILE A 24 3.49 -2.38 -8.05
N ALA A 25 2.26 -1.89 -7.91
CA ALA A 25 1.05 -2.61 -8.27
C ALA A 25 0.87 -2.70 -9.79
N ASP A 26 1.20 -1.64 -10.53
CA ASP A 26 1.21 -1.68 -12.01
C ASP A 26 2.23 -2.72 -12.50
N VAL A 27 3.39 -2.82 -11.84
CA VAL A 27 4.40 -3.86 -12.15
C VAL A 27 3.81 -5.25 -11.98
N ARG A 28 3.08 -5.51 -10.88
CA ARG A 28 2.42 -6.81 -10.63
C ARG A 28 1.41 -7.14 -11.73
N PHE A 29 0.59 -6.17 -12.11
CA PHE A 29 -0.38 -6.33 -13.19
C PHE A 29 0.28 -6.75 -14.50
N TYR A 30 1.24 -5.96 -15.01
CA TYR A 30 1.90 -6.30 -16.27
C TYR A 30 2.61 -7.64 -16.21
N PHE A 31 3.16 -8.01 -15.06
CA PHE A 31 3.82 -9.29 -14.88
C PHE A 31 2.85 -10.46 -15.03
N ASN A 32 1.70 -10.40 -14.37
CA ASN A 32 0.66 -11.42 -14.47
C ASN A 32 0.14 -11.57 -15.92
N GLU A 33 -0.12 -10.45 -16.60
CA GLU A 33 -0.58 -10.45 -18.00
C GLU A 33 0.48 -11.04 -18.96
N ILE A 34 1.76 -10.72 -18.75
CA ILE A 34 2.86 -11.31 -19.52
C ILE A 34 2.93 -12.81 -19.27
N TRP A 35 2.81 -13.25 -18.01
CA TRP A 35 2.84 -14.66 -17.66
C TRP A 35 1.71 -15.42 -18.36
N ASP A 36 0.48 -14.93 -18.29
CA ASP A 36 -0.66 -15.59 -18.92
C ASP A 36 -0.54 -15.60 -20.45
N HIS A 37 0.01 -14.55 -21.06
CA HIS A 37 0.34 -14.54 -22.48
C HIS A 37 1.41 -15.59 -22.85
N LEU A 38 2.42 -15.78 -21.99
CA LEU A 38 3.45 -16.80 -22.22
C LEU A 38 2.86 -18.20 -22.18
N LYS A 39 1.97 -18.49 -21.22
CA LYS A 39 1.25 -19.77 -21.18
C LYS A 39 0.49 -20.03 -22.47
N TYR A 40 -0.20 -19.03 -23.00
CA TYR A 40 -0.86 -19.13 -24.32
C TYR A 40 0.15 -19.39 -25.45
N CYS A 41 1.31 -18.71 -25.44
CA CYS A 41 2.32 -18.88 -26.47
C CYS A 41 3.07 -20.23 -26.40
N MET A 42 3.05 -20.92 -25.25
CA MET A 42 3.61 -22.28 -25.14
C MET A 42 2.84 -23.30 -25.99
N GLU A 43 1.61 -23.00 -26.38
CA GLU A 43 0.80 -23.82 -27.30
C GLU A 43 1.03 -23.46 -28.79
N SER A 44 1.98 -22.56 -29.08
CA SER A 44 2.25 -22.05 -30.43
C SER A 44 3.63 -22.47 -30.96
N ASP A 45 3.90 -22.15 -32.23
CA ASP A 45 5.22 -22.36 -32.87
C ASP A 45 6.36 -21.58 -32.19
N GLN A 46 6.04 -20.64 -31.29
CA GLN A 46 7.02 -19.84 -30.53
C GLN A 46 7.32 -20.43 -29.13
N TYR A 47 6.94 -21.68 -28.85
CA TYR A 47 7.04 -22.28 -27.52
C TYR A 47 8.45 -22.23 -26.91
N LEU A 48 9.52 -22.46 -27.69
CA LEU A 48 10.91 -22.41 -27.17
C LEU A 48 11.27 -21.04 -26.62
N LEU A 49 10.83 -19.98 -27.31
CA LEU A 49 11.07 -18.61 -26.87
C LEU A 49 10.20 -18.28 -25.66
N ALA A 50 8.93 -18.72 -25.67
CA ALA A 50 8.01 -18.52 -24.55
C ALA A 50 8.52 -19.21 -23.28
N ASP A 51 8.99 -20.46 -23.38
CA ASP A 51 9.52 -21.24 -22.26
C ASP A 51 10.78 -20.60 -21.66
N SER A 52 11.73 -20.18 -22.50
CA SER A 52 12.95 -19.49 -22.03
C SER A 52 12.64 -18.18 -21.29
N ILE A 53 11.66 -17.41 -21.78
CA ILE A 53 11.22 -16.18 -21.09
C ILE A 53 10.49 -16.53 -19.79
N ASN A 54 9.61 -17.54 -19.80
CA ASN A 54 8.85 -17.95 -18.62
C ASN A 54 9.77 -18.39 -17.48
N GLN A 55 10.80 -19.20 -17.77
CA GLN A 55 11.82 -19.58 -16.79
C GLN A 55 12.51 -18.35 -16.18
N LYS A 56 12.83 -17.34 -17.00
CA LYS A 56 13.49 -16.13 -16.52
C LYS A 56 12.58 -15.27 -15.64
N ILE A 57 11.30 -15.21 -15.99
CA ILE A 57 10.25 -14.53 -15.22
C ILE A 57 10.06 -15.21 -13.87
N GLU A 58 10.02 -16.55 -13.81
CA GLU A 58 9.91 -17.30 -12.55
C GLU A 58 11.03 -16.93 -11.56
N GLU A 59 12.28 -16.85 -12.02
CA GLU A 59 13.41 -16.42 -11.18
C GLU A 59 13.15 -15.06 -10.52
N TYR A 60 12.70 -14.06 -11.27
CA TYR A 60 12.43 -12.72 -10.74
C TYR A 60 11.20 -12.69 -9.83
N TRP A 61 10.18 -13.49 -10.14
CA TRP A 61 8.94 -13.50 -9.38
C TRP A 61 9.12 -13.98 -7.94
N THR A 62 9.99 -14.97 -7.72
CA THR A 62 10.30 -15.47 -6.36
C THR A 62 10.78 -14.38 -5.41
N ILE A 63 11.41 -13.32 -5.95
CA ILE A 63 11.93 -12.18 -5.18
C ILE A 63 10.85 -11.10 -4.99
N LEU A 64 9.97 -10.91 -6.00
CA LEU A 64 9.05 -9.79 -6.08
C LEU A 64 7.63 -10.09 -5.57
N ASP A 65 7.21 -11.36 -5.49
CA ASP A 65 5.80 -11.74 -5.24
C ASP A 65 5.24 -11.09 -3.96
N ASP A 66 5.86 -11.30 -2.81
CA ASP A 66 5.36 -10.80 -1.53
C ASP A 66 5.23 -9.27 -1.48
N ALA A 67 6.27 -8.55 -1.91
CA ALA A 67 6.30 -7.10 -1.85
C ALA A 67 5.29 -6.47 -2.80
N THR A 68 5.19 -7.01 -4.02
CA THR A 68 4.25 -6.54 -5.03
C THR A 68 2.80 -6.88 -4.63
N MET A 69 2.55 -8.04 -4.01
CA MET A 69 1.21 -8.43 -3.53
C MET A 69 0.71 -7.46 -2.46
N ILE A 70 1.52 -7.18 -1.44
CA ILE A 70 1.14 -6.25 -0.37
C ILE A 70 0.87 -4.85 -0.95
N ALA A 71 1.78 -4.36 -1.80
CA ALA A 71 1.63 -3.03 -2.35
C ALA A 71 0.42 -2.91 -3.30
N THR A 72 0.07 -3.98 -4.00
CA THR A 72 -1.16 -4.05 -4.80
C THR A 72 -2.41 -3.99 -3.93
N ILE A 73 -2.46 -4.74 -2.83
CA ILE A 73 -3.58 -4.69 -1.87
C ILE A 73 -3.78 -3.27 -1.33
N LEU A 74 -2.67 -2.57 -1.08
CA LEU A 74 -2.66 -1.20 -0.55
C LEU A 74 -2.89 -0.13 -1.61
N ASP A 75 -2.78 -0.46 -2.91
CA ASP A 75 -3.04 0.49 -3.99
C ASP A 75 -4.55 0.55 -4.27
N PRO A 76 -5.25 1.64 -3.89
CA PRO A 76 -6.69 1.76 -4.08
C PRO A 76 -7.08 1.76 -5.56
N ARG A 77 -6.14 2.00 -6.50
CA ARG A 77 -6.40 1.96 -7.95
C ARG A 77 -6.52 0.54 -8.49
N ASN A 78 -5.83 -0.42 -7.89
CA ASN A 78 -5.73 -1.81 -8.36
C ASN A 78 -6.48 -2.81 -7.47
N LYS A 79 -6.95 -2.36 -6.29
CA LYS A 79 -7.54 -3.19 -5.21
C LYS A 79 -8.72 -4.07 -5.61
N ILE A 80 -9.48 -3.75 -6.66
CA ILE A 80 -10.71 -4.48 -7.03
C ILE A 80 -10.48 -5.34 -8.27
N THR A 81 -9.85 -4.77 -9.31
CA THR A 81 -9.75 -5.42 -10.62
C THR A 81 -8.68 -6.52 -10.68
N LEU A 82 -7.58 -6.41 -9.94
CA LEU A 82 -6.48 -7.38 -10.06
C LEU A 82 -6.82 -8.76 -9.49
N PHE A 83 -7.57 -8.80 -8.39
CA PHE A 83 -7.94 -10.05 -7.71
C PHE A 83 -9.15 -10.75 -8.34
N GLU A 84 -9.81 -10.09 -9.30
CA GLU A 84 -10.84 -10.69 -10.15
C GLU A 84 -10.23 -11.39 -11.39
N LEU A 85 -9.04 -10.96 -11.83
CA LEU A 85 -8.48 -11.30 -13.13
C LEU A 85 -7.46 -12.47 -13.13
N GLY A 86 -7.30 -13.20 -12.03
CA GLY A 86 -6.47 -14.42 -12.02
C GLY A 86 -5.66 -14.66 -10.76
N GLU A 87 -5.55 -13.66 -9.88
CA GLU A 87 -4.87 -13.82 -8.61
C GLU A 87 -5.82 -14.30 -7.51
N SER A 88 -5.48 -15.39 -6.80
CA SER A 88 -6.37 -15.94 -5.77
C SER A 88 -6.59 -14.94 -4.64
N THR A 89 -7.80 -14.35 -4.60
CA THR A 89 -8.26 -13.47 -3.51
C THR A 89 -7.97 -14.07 -2.14
N THR A 90 -8.10 -15.39 -2.00
CA THR A 90 -7.80 -16.13 -0.76
C THR A 90 -6.32 -16.04 -0.36
N LYS A 91 -5.39 -16.20 -1.31
CA LYS A 91 -3.93 -16.07 -1.06
C LYS A 91 -3.62 -14.66 -0.56
N ALA A 92 -4.15 -13.64 -1.24
CA ALA A 92 -3.95 -12.24 -0.87
C ALA A 92 -4.46 -11.92 0.54
N ILE A 93 -5.66 -12.38 0.89
CA ILE A 93 -6.24 -12.21 2.23
C ILE A 93 -5.37 -12.89 3.30
N ASN A 94 -4.89 -14.11 3.04
CA ASN A 94 -4.07 -14.84 4.01
C ASN A 94 -2.72 -14.16 4.24
N THR A 95 -2.01 -13.77 3.18
CA THR A 95 -0.75 -13.03 3.30
C THR A 95 -0.94 -11.72 4.05
N LEU A 96 -2.05 -11.01 3.81
CA LEU A 96 -2.36 -9.78 4.53
C LEU A 96 -2.55 -10.04 6.03
N LYS A 97 -3.34 -11.06 6.39
CA LYS A 97 -3.57 -11.46 7.79
C LYS A 97 -2.27 -11.83 8.50
N GLU A 98 -1.40 -12.60 7.85
CA GLU A 98 -0.10 -13.00 8.40
C GLU A 98 0.79 -11.78 8.65
N ARG A 99 0.89 -10.87 7.67
CA ARG A 99 1.72 -9.66 7.77
C ARG A 99 1.22 -8.71 8.85
N PHE A 100 -0.10 -8.50 8.95
CA PHE A 100 -0.67 -7.70 10.04
C PHE A 100 -0.43 -8.34 11.40
N SER A 101 -0.65 -9.66 11.53
CA SER A 101 -0.43 -10.38 12.79
C SER A 101 1.03 -10.28 13.24
N PHE A 102 1.97 -10.43 12.30
CA PHE A 102 3.40 -10.20 12.56
C PHE A 102 3.66 -8.77 13.04
N TYR A 103 3.11 -7.76 12.35
CA TYR A 103 3.26 -6.36 12.76
C TYR A 103 2.73 -6.12 14.19
N TYR A 104 1.52 -6.58 14.50
CA TYR A 104 0.91 -6.42 15.81
C TYR A 104 1.69 -7.13 16.92
N SER A 105 2.34 -8.27 16.63
CA SER A 105 3.22 -8.95 17.59
C SER A 105 4.48 -8.16 17.96
N LYS A 106 4.85 -7.15 17.16
CA LYS A 106 6.05 -6.31 17.35
C LYS A 106 5.76 -4.92 17.92
N VAL A 107 4.48 -4.52 18.02
CA VAL A 107 4.11 -3.21 18.58
C VAL A 107 4.09 -3.32 20.11
N PRO A 108 4.90 -2.52 20.86
CA PRO A 108 4.78 -2.45 22.31
C PRO A 108 3.35 -2.04 22.69
N GLN A 109 2.72 -2.81 23.58
CA GLN A 109 1.39 -2.54 24.15
C GLN A 109 1.44 -1.30 25.06
N SER A 110 1.57 -0.11 24.47
CA SER A 110 1.37 1.15 25.17
C SER A 110 0.90 2.22 24.20
N ARG A 111 -0.33 2.03 23.70
CA ARG A 111 -1.10 3.15 23.15
C ARG A 111 -2.12 3.59 24.19
N THR A 112 -1.77 4.69 24.85
CA THR A 112 -2.69 5.56 25.59
C THR A 112 -3.96 5.78 24.79
N SER A 113 -5.10 5.53 25.42
CA SER A 113 -6.43 5.66 24.83
C SER A 113 -6.63 7.02 24.16
N ILE A 114 -7.14 7.00 22.92
CA ILE A 114 -7.64 8.19 22.22
C ILE A 114 -8.98 8.59 22.90
N PRO A 115 -9.12 9.81 23.44
CA PRO A 115 -10.41 10.27 23.96
C PRO A 115 -11.43 10.43 22.84
N LYS A 116 -12.70 10.18 23.16
CA LYS A 116 -13.83 10.23 22.23
C LYS A 116 -13.87 11.54 21.44
N GLU A 117 -14.08 11.35 20.13
CA GLU A 117 -14.25 12.36 19.10
C GLU A 117 -15.30 13.39 19.52
N ASN A 118 -14.98 14.69 19.42
CA ASN A 118 -16.00 15.72 19.39
C ASN A 118 -16.33 15.96 17.92
N ASN A 119 -17.58 15.73 17.51
CA ASN A 119 -18.04 15.51 16.13
C ASN A 119 -17.90 16.72 15.18
N ASN A 120 -17.25 17.82 15.61
CA ASN A 120 -17.18 19.08 14.89
C ASN A 120 -15.76 19.46 14.43
N VAL A 121 -14.79 18.54 14.49
CA VAL A 121 -13.39 18.83 14.16
C VAL A 121 -13.07 18.33 12.74
N SER A 122 -12.69 19.25 11.85
CA SER A 122 -12.20 18.92 10.50
C SER A 122 -11.07 17.89 10.56
N GLY A 123 -11.03 16.94 9.61
CA GLY A 123 -10.01 15.89 9.58
C GLY A 123 -8.57 16.41 9.57
N ARG A 124 -8.32 17.61 9.02
CA ARG A 124 -6.99 18.25 9.07
C ARG A 124 -6.62 18.70 10.48
N GLU A 125 -7.59 19.23 11.22
CA GLU A 125 -7.40 19.70 12.60
C GLU A 125 -7.10 18.52 13.52
N TYR A 126 -7.77 17.37 13.30
CA TYR A 126 -7.43 16.13 14.00
C TYR A 126 -5.95 15.76 13.86
N PHE A 127 -5.40 15.74 12.64
CA PHE A 127 -3.99 15.39 12.42
C PHE A 127 -3.02 16.46 12.93
N TYR A 128 -3.40 17.74 12.89
CA TYR A 128 -2.62 18.81 13.49
C TYR A 128 -2.49 18.64 15.01
N GLN A 129 -3.60 18.36 15.70
CA GLN A 129 -3.63 18.10 17.14
C GLN A 129 -2.84 16.83 17.50
N LEU A 130 -2.93 15.78 16.66
CA LEU A 130 -2.15 14.56 16.83
C LEU A 130 -0.64 14.80 16.67
N LYS A 131 -0.22 15.76 15.83
CA LYS A 131 1.18 16.16 15.66
C LYS A 131 1.69 16.95 16.87
N LYS A 132 0.91 17.94 17.34
CA LYS A 132 1.24 18.73 18.55
C LYS A 132 1.44 17.86 19.79
N ARG A 133 0.54 16.90 20.03
CA ARG A 133 0.64 15.99 21.19
C ARG A 133 1.89 15.11 21.15
N ARG A 134 2.34 14.69 19.96
CA ARG A 134 3.57 13.91 19.79
C ARG A 134 4.84 14.74 19.98
N LEU A 135 4.78 16.04 19.72
CA LEU A 135 5.90 16.97 19.92
C LEU A 135 6.00 17.53 21.34
N GLY A 136 5.06 17.22 22.24
CA GLY A 136 5.07 17.74 23.60
C GLY A 136 4.71 19.22 23.72
N GLU A 137 4.10 19.82 22.67
CA GLU A 137 3.59 21.19 22.74
C GLU A 137 2.25 21.21 23.48
N THR A 138 2.29 21.05 24.80
CA THR A 138 1.16 21.36 25.67
C THR A 138 1.01 22.87 25.77
N THR A 139 -0.11 23.39 25.27
CA THR A 139 -0.52 24.78 25.50
C THR A 139 -0.79 25.01 26.98
N GLU A 140 0.25 25.35 27.73
CA GLU A 140 0.17 26.03 29.04
C GLU A 140 -0.30 27.49 28.84
N THR A 141 -1.47 27.71 28.26
CA THR A 141 -2.03 29.07 28.10
C THR A 141 -3.54 29.16 28.31
N ALA A 142 -4.19 28.10 28.81
CA ALA A 142 -5.61 28.16 29.19
C ALA A 142 -5.85 28.22 30.71
N GLN A 143 -4.87 27.89 31.56
CA GLN A 143 -5.04 27.87 33.03
C GLN A 143 -4.48 29.08 33.78
N ALA A 144 -3.71 29.95 33.12
CA ALA A 144 -3.17 31.15 33.76
C ALA A 144 -4.18 32.29 33.87
N SER A 145 -5.22 32.33 33.01
CA SER A 145 -6.21 33.41 33.01
C SER A 145 -7.27 33.26 34.11
N THR A 146 -7.69 32.03 34.44
CA THR A 146 -8.72 31.79 35.47
C THR A 146 -8.18 31.97 36.89
N ARG A 147 -6.89 31.69 37.13
CA ARG A 147 -6.29 31.81 38.47
C ARG A 147 -6.10 33.26 38.93
N LEU A 148 -5.92 34.22 38.01
CA LEU A 148 -5.75 35.63 38.38
C LEU A 148 -7.08 36.33 38.72
N GLN A 149 -8.21 35.87 38.17
CA GLN A 149 -9.53 36.44 38.51
C GLN A 149 -10.04 35.99 39.89
N THR A 150 -9.71 34.76 40.33
CA THR A 150 -10.13 34.27 41.66
C THR A 150 -9.37 34.95 42.81
N ILE A 151 -8.11 35.33 42.60
CA ILE A 151 -7.30 36.00 43.63
C ILE A 151 -7.75 37.45 43.85
N LEU A 152 -8.21 38.16 42.81
CA LEU A 152 -8.70 39.54 42.93
C LEU A 152 -10.07 39.67 43.63
N ILE A 153 -10.89 38.62 43.65
CA ILE A 153 -12.21 38.65 44.31
C ILE A 153 -12.10 38.33 45.82
N SER A 154 -10.99 37.72 46.28
CA SER A 154 -10.79 37.35 47.68
C SER A 154 -10.16 38.45 48.56
N GLN A 155 -9.91 39.66 48.03
CA GLN A 155 -9.32 40.78 48.78
C GLN A 155 -10.21 42.04 48.83
N LYS A 156 -11.53 41.87 48.78
CA LYS A 156 -12.49 42.96 49.04
C LYS A 156 -13.56 42.49 50.00
#